data_AF-A0A5N6QSX6-F1
#
_entry.id   AF-A0A5N6QSX6-F1
#
_cell.length_a   1.000
_cell.length_b   1.000
_cell.length_c   1.000
_cell.angle_alpha   90.00
_cell.angle_beta   90.00
_cell.angle_gamma   90.00
#
_symmetry.space_group_name_H-M   'P 1'
#
loop_
_entity.id
_entity.type
_entity.pdbx_description
1 polymer ?
#
loop_
_entity_poly.entity_id
_entity_poly.type
_entity_poly.pdbx_seq_one_letter_code
_entity_poly.pdbx_strand_id
1 'polypeptide(L)' 'MKIAIDLEQREDDGFVSGDELERRVRELMESEQGAELREKSSKMREMALAALGSASGSFTRALAKFVEALG' A
#
# COMPACT_ATOMS: atom_id res chain seq x y z
N MET A 1 -6.20 -4.71 6.42
CA MET A 1 -4.75 -4.97 6.49
C MET A 1 -4.06 -3.64 6.72
N LYS A 2 -3.38 -3.43 7.86
CA LYS A 2 -2.59 -2.20 8.08
C LYS A 2 -1.27 -2.35 7.31
N ILE A 3 -0.96 -1.41 6.41
CA ILE A 3 0.21 -1.42 5.52
C ILE A 3 1.04 -0.12 5.60
N ALA A 4 0.69 0.77 6.54
CA ALA A 4 1.31 2.07 6.70
C ALA A 4 1.44 2.42 8.18
N ILE A 5 2.36 3.34 8.46
CA ILE A 5 2.55 3.98 9.77
C ILE A 5 1.93 5.37 9.69
N ASP A 6 1.12 5.71 10.69
CA ASP A 6 0.53 7.02 10.86
C ASP A 6 1.58 8.07 11.26
N LEU A 7 1.40 9.31 10.79
CA LEU A 7 2.25 10.44 11.13
C LEU A 7 1.46 11.44 11.96
N GLU A 8 2.08 11.94 13.03
CA GLU A 8 1.51 13.01 13.85
C GLU A 8 1.75 14.37 13.17
N GLN A 9 0.66 15.08 12.89
CA GLN A 9 0.68 16.40 12.25
C GLN A 9 0.45 17.48 13.30
N ARG A 10 1.07 18.65 13.10
CA ARG A 10 0.80 19.83 13.90
C ARG A 10 -0.58 20.39 13.56
N GLU A 11 -1.37 20.71 14.58
CA GLU A 11 -2.79 21.06 14.43
C GLU A 11 -3.01 22.38 13.66
N ASP A 12 -2.06 23.30 13.71
CA ASP A 12 -2.15 24.65 13.17
C ASP A 12 -1.95 24.72 11.65
N ASP A 13 -1.03 23.93 11.10
CA ASP A 13 -0.64 23.99 9.69
C ASP A 13 -0.66 22.63 8.98
N GLY A 14 -0.95 21.54 9.69
CA GLY A 14 -1.00 20.18 9.15
C GLY A 14 0.37 19.62 8.77
N PHE A 15 1.48 20.28 9.10
CA PHE A 15 2.81 19.78 8.79
C PHE A 15 3.29 18.77 9.85
N VAL A 16 4.13 17.84 9.41
CA VAL A 16 4.84 16.90 10.29
C VAL A 16 6.18 17.51 10.66
N SER A 17 6.56 17.46 11.94
CA SER A 17 7.88 17.94 12.38
C SER A 17 8.99 17.03 11.86
N GLY A 18 10.21 17.57 11.76
CA GLY A 18 11.39 16.78 11.37
C GLY A 18 11.64 15.60 12.32
N ASP A 19 11.52 15.84 13.63
CA ASP A 19 11.74 14.83 14.67
C ASP A 19 10.71 13.69 14.58
N GLU A 20 9.43 14.01 14.35
CA GLU A 20 8.39 13.00 14.16
C GLU A 20 8.65 12.19 12.89
N LEU A 21 9.01 12.87 11.79
CA LEU A 21 9.30 12.19 10.54
C LEU A 21 10.49 11.24 10.66
N GLU A 22 11.60 11.67 11.30
CA GLU A 22 12.76 10.81 11.52
C GLU A 22 12.36 9.56 12.32
N ARG A 23 11.65 9.75 13.44
CA ARG A 23 11.22 8.65 14.31
C ARG A 23 10.39 7.63 13.55
N ARG A 24 9.40 8.08 12.77
CA ARG A 24 8.50 7.20 12.01
C ARG A 24 9.19 6.53 10.82
N VAL A 25 10.13 7.20 10.17
CA VAL A 25 10.97 6.56 9.14
C VAL A 25 11.85 5.48 9.76
N ARG A 26 12.46 5.74 10.92
CA ARG A 26 13.25 4.75 11.63
C ARG A 26 12.40 3.56 12.08
N GLU A 27 11.21 3.81 12.62
CA GLU A 27 10.23 2.76 12.95
C GLU A 27 9.92 1.92 11.69
N LEU A 28 9.64 2.55 10.56
CA LEU A 28 9.35 1.85 9.32
C LEU A 28 10.52 1.01 8.83
N MET A 29 11.76 1.49 8.97
CA MET A 29 12.93 0.88 8.34
C MET A 29 13.64 -0.15 9.23
N GLU A 30 13.76 0.14 10.52
CA GLU A 30 14.65 -0.58 11.45
C GLU A 30 13.92 -1.47 12.45
N SER A 31 12.59 -1.32 12.64
CA SER A 31 11.83 -2.14 13.59
C SER A 31 11.28 -3.44 12.97
N GLU A 32 10.99 -4.43 13.82
CA GLU A 32 10.29 -5.66 13.42
C GLU A 32 8.91 -5.36 12.84
N GLN A 33 8.16 -4.45 13.49
CA GLN A 33 6.87 -3.99 13.00
C GLN A 33 6.98 -3.36 11.60
N GLY A 34 8.02 -2.56 11.37
CA GLY A 34 8.34 -1.98 10.07
C GLY A 34 8.64 -3.04 9.01
N ALA A 35 9.42 -4.07 9.36
CA ALA A 35 9.71 -5.20 8.48
C ALA A 35 8.44 -5.95 8.07
N GLU A 36 7.53 -6.24 9.01
CA GLU A 36 6.25 -6.85 8.70
C GLU A 36 5.38 -6.00 7.75
N LEU A 37 5.37 -4.68 7.93
CA LEU A 37 4.61 -3.77 7.08
C LEU A 37 5.16 -3.76 5.64
N ARG A 38 6.49 -3.79 5.48
CA ARG A 38 7.13 -3.90 4.16
C ARG A 38 6.83 -5.24 3.50
N GLU A 39 6.86 -6.35 4.25
CA GLU A 39 6.49 -7.68 3.73
C GLU A 39 5.03 -7.73 3.28
N LYS A 40 4.10 -7.24 4.11
CA LYS A 40 2.66 -7.15 3.76
C LYS A 40 2.45 -6.31 2.51
N SER A 41 3.16 -5.19 2.39
CA SER A 41 3.12 -4.33 1.19
C SER A 41 3.66 -5.04 -0.06
N SER A 42 4.75 -5.81 0.06
CA SER A 42 5.30 -6.59 -1.06
C SER A 42 4.33 -7.68 -1.53
N LYS A 43 3.74 -8.44 -0.59
CA LYS A 43 2.73 -9.46 -0.92
C LYS A 43 1.52 -8.83 -1.61
N MET A 44 1.08 -7.66 -1.16
CA MET A 44 -0.01 -6.93 -1.81
C MET A 44 0.34 -6.54 -3.25
N ARG A 45 1.56 -6.05 -3.49
CA ARG A 45 2.07 -5.75 -4.83
C ARG A 45 2.08 -6.99 -5.72
N GLU A 46 2.56 -8.13 -5.23
CA GLU A 46 2.59 -9.39 -5.99
C GLU A 46 1.18 -9.87 -6.35
N MET A 47 0.24 -9.83 -5.41
CA MET A 47 -1.16 -10.17 -5.66
C MET A 47 -1.79 -9.24 -6.71
N ALA A 48 -1.52 -7.93 -6.62
CA ALA A 48 -2.01 -6.96 -7.59
C ALA A 48 -1.45 -7.21 -9.00
N LEU A 49 -0.14 -7.51 -9.10
CA LEU A 49 0.50 -7.87 -10.37
C LEU A 49 -0.06 -9.18 -10.94
N ALA A 50 -0.34 -10.19 -10.10
CA ALA A 50 -0.96 -11.44 -10.54
C ALA A 50 -2.42 -11.23 -11.00
N ALA A 51 -3.16 -10.33 -10.35
CA ALA A 51 -4.52 -9.99 -10.73
C ALA A 51 -4.58 -9.24 -12.08
N LEU A 52 -3.62 -8.36 -12.33
CA LEU A 52 -3.45 -7.63 -13.60
C LEU A 52 -2.81 -8.49 -14.70
N GLY A 53 -1.95 -9.42 -14.33
CA GLY A 53 -1.12 -10.19 -15.25
C GLY A 53 -1.93 -11.11 -16.18
N SER A 54 -1.47 -11.21 -17.43
CA SER A 54 -1.99 -12.03 -18.54
C SER A 54 -3.53 -12.02 -18.73
N ALA A 55 -4.01 -12.62 -19.82
CA ALA A 55 -5.46 -12.71 -20.09
C ALA A 55 -6.22 -13.53 -19.03
N SER A 56 -5.51 -14.29 -18.19
CA SER A 56 -6.04 -15.07 -17.08
C SER A 56 -5.95 -14.37 -15.71
N GLY A 57 -5.58 -13.08 -15.66
CA GLY A 57 -5.67 -12.27 -14.46
C GLY A 57 -7.11 -12.08 -13.99
N SER A 58 -7.34 -12.08 -12.68
CA SER A 58 -8.68 -11.90 -12.12
C SER A 58 -9.27 -10.53 -12.44
N PHE A 59 -8.47 -9.46 -12.35
CA PHE A 59 -8.89 -8.11 -12.72
C PHE A 59 -9.16 -8.02 -14.21
N THR A 60 -8.24 -8.53 -15.04
CA THR A 60 -8.36 -8.52 -16.51
C THR A 60 -9.64 -9.22 -16.97
N ARG A 61 -9.98 -10.38 -16.39
CA ARG A 61 -11.24 -11.08 -16.69
C ARG A 61 -12.48 -10.32 -16.21
N ALA A 62 -12.44 -9.76 -15.01
CA ALA A 62 -13.57 -9.00 -14.48
C ALA A 62 -13.85 -7.75 -15.34
N LEU A 63 -12.78 -7.07 -15.76
CA LEU A 63 -12.88 -5.92 -16.65
C LEU A 63 -13.43 -6.31 -18.03
N ALA A 64 -12.96 -7.42 -18.62
CA ALA A 64 -13.48 -7.91 -19.90
C ALA A 64 -14.99 -8.18 -19.83
N LYS A 65 -15.44 -8.91 -18.80
CA LYS A 65 -16.88 -9.17 -18.56
C LYS A 65 -17.68 -7.89 -18.38
N PHE A 66 -17.13 -6.90 -17.68
CA PHE A 66 -17.79 -5.61 -17.49
C PHE A 66 -17.98 -4.89 -18.83
N VAL A 67 -16.95 -4.86 -19.68
CA VAL A 67 -17.03 -4.25 -21.01
C VAL A 67 -18.02 -4.99 -21.91
N GLU A 68 -18.02 -6.33 -21.89
CA GLU A 68 -19.00 -7.16 -22.63
C GLU A 68 -20.44 -6.86 -22.20
N ALA A 69 -20.69 -6.59 -20.91
CA ALA A 69 -22.03 -6.27 -20.42
C ALA A 69 -22.53 -4.87 -20.79
N LEU A 70 -21.66 -4.01 -21.36
CA LEU A 70 -22.01 -2.65 -21.80
C LEU A 70 -22.35 -2.55 -23.30
N GLY A 71 -22.08 -3.61 -24.08
CA GLY A 71 -22.42 -3.71 -25.51
C GLY A 71 -23.68 -4.51 -25.74
#